data_AF-A0A2Z4UUN0-F1
#
_entry.id   AF-A0A2Z4UUN0-F1
#
_cell.length_a   1.000
_cell.length_b   1.000
_cell.length_c   1.000
_cell.angle_alpha   90.00
_cell.angle_beta   90.00
_cell.angle_gamma   90.00
#
_symmetry.space_group_name_H-M   'P 1'
#
loop_
_entity.id
_entity.type
_entity.pdbx_description
1 polymer ?
#
loop_
_entity_poly.entity_id
_entity_poly.type
_entity_poly.pdbx_seq_one_letter_code
_entity_poly.pdbx_strand_id
1 'polypeptide(L)'
;MPLAYGRWDERARARAALSPVQKNAGAAAAFAGPGAFDPPATRDALRRLAGELDSNPSPALTARLAELFAHGLVDVQPDGGHFPWLDDAARFAARVERFLATGT
;
A
#
# COMPACT_ATOMS: atom_id res chain seq x y z
N MET A 1 5.14 -1.69 -13.39
CA MET A 1 4.76 -0.33 -13.83
C MET A 1 5.71 0.66 -13.20
N PRO A 2 6.41 1.52 -13.97
CA PRO A 2 7.34 2.51 -13.43
C PRO A 2 6.70 3.50 -12.45
N LEU A 3 5.43 3.86 -12.68
CA LEU A 3 4.67 4.81 -11.86
C LEU A 3 4.24 4.26 -10.48
N ALA A 4 4.63 3.04 -10.14
CA ALA A 4 4.35 2.44 -8.83
C ALA A 4 5.47 2.69 -7.81
N TYR A 5 6.51 3.42 -8.17
CA TYR A 5 7.69 3.64 -7.32
C TYR A 5 7.89 5.14 -7.14
N GLY A 6 8.36 5.53 -5.97
CA GLY A 6 8.76 6.91 -5.67
C GLY A 6 9.95 7.38 -6.50
N ARG A 7 10.80 6.43 -6.92
CA ARG A 7 11.95 6.64 -7.80
C ARG A 7 12.13 5.50 -8.79
N TRP A 8 12.69 5.80 -9.95
CA TRP A 8 12.96 4.82 -11.01
C TRP A 8 14.44 4.49 -11.15
N ASP A 9 15.03 3.98 -10.08
CA ASP A 9 16.42 3.55 -10.02
C ASP A 9 16.61 2.07 -10.40
N GLU A 10 17.83 1.56 -10.27
CA GLU A 10 18.16 0.17 -10.59
C GLU A 10 17.39 -0.83 -9.71
N ARG A 11 17.17 -0.51 -8.44
CA ARG A 11 16.45 -1.37 -7.50
C ARG A 11 14.96 -1.45 -7.88
N ALA A 12 14.36 -0.32 -8.26
CA ALA A 12 12.99 -0.28 -8.77
C ALA A 12 12.84 -1.09 -10.08
N ARG A 13 13.80 -0.97 -11.00
CA ARG A 13 13.83 -1.75 -12.25
C ARG A 13 13.97 -3.25 -12.01
N ALA A 14 14.89 -3.65 -11.13
CA ALA A 14 15.11 -5.06 -10.78
C ALA A 14 13.84 -5.67 -10.15
N ARG A 15 13.18 -4.95 -9.24
CA ARG A 15 11.90 -5.39 -8.69
C ARG A 15 10.83 -5.49 -9.76
N ALA A 16 10.70 -4.51 -10.64
CA ALA A 16 9.69 -4.51 -11.69
C ALA A 16 9.87 -5.70 -12.66
N ALA A 17 11.11 -6.05 -13.01
CA ALA A 17 11.43 -7.18 -13.88
C ALA A 17 10.99 -8.53 -13.29
N LEU A 18 10.97 -8.69 -11.96
CA LEU A 18 10.48 -9.89 -11.29
C LEU A 18 8.95 -9.98 -11.22
N SER A 19 8.22 -8.92 -11.56
CA SER A 19 6.75 -8.91 -11.42
C SER A 19 6.02 -10.02 -12.17
N PRO A 20 6.39 -10.44 -13.40
CA PRO A 20 5.66 -11.49 -14.12
C PRO A 20 5.77 -12.86 -13.44
N VAL A 21 6.93 -13.21 -12.89
CA VAL A 21 7.16 -14.52 -12.26
C VAL A 21 6.65 -14.59 -10.81
N GLN A 22 6.47 -13.43 -10.17
CA GLN A 22 5.93 -13.33 -8.81
C GLN A 22 4.41 -13.21 -8.77
N LYS A 23 3.74 -13.11 -9.93
CA LYS A 23 2.29 -12.99 -10.03
C LYS A 23 1.72 -14.19 -10.76
N ASN A 24 0.65 -14.75 -10.21
CA ASN A 24 -0.15 -15.73 -10.94
C ASN A 24 -1.25 -15.00 -11.72
N ALA A 25 -1.17 -15.03 -13.05
CA ALA A 25 -2.12 -14.34 -13.92
C ALA A 25 -3.55 -14.87 -13.79
N GLY A 26 -3.73 -16.18 -13.63
CA GLY A 26 -5.05 -16.80 -13.44
C GLY A 26 -5.69 -16.39 -12.11
N ALA A 27 -4.92 -16.40 -11.03
CA ALA A 27 -5.39 -15.93 -9.72
C ALA A 27 -5.71 -14.44 -9.74
N ALA A 28 -4.89 -13.62 -10.41
CA ALA A 28 -5.15 -12.19 -10.56
C ALA A 28 -6.46 -11.91 -11.32
N ALA A 29 -6.75 -12.68 -12.37
CA ALA A 29 -8.02 -12.57 -13.10
C ALA A 29 -9.23 -12.99 -12.25
N ALA A 30 -9.06 -13.97 -11.36
CA ALA A 30 -10.12 -14.45 -10.47
C ALA A 30 -10.33 -13.56 -9.22
N PHE A 31 -9.32 -12.79 -8.82
CA PHE A 31 -9.27 -12.08 -7.53
C PHE A 31 -10.47 -11.15 -7.26
N ALA A 32 -10.97 -10.47 -8.30
CA ALA A 32 -12.13 -9.58 -8.24
C ALA A 32 -13.35 -10.15 -8.97
N GLY A 33 -13.47 -11.48 -9.00
CA GLY A 33 -14.59 -12.17 -9.63
C GLY A 33 -15.94 -11.91 -8.95
N PRO A 34 -17.04 -12.35 -9.56
CA PRO A 34 -18.38 -12.18 -9.00
C PRO A 34 -18.47 -12.70 -7.55
N GLY A 35 -18.96 -11.86 -6.63
CA GLY A 35 -19.12 -12.21 -5.22
C GLY A 35 -17.83 -12.25 -4.39
N ALA A 36 -16.67 -11.88 -4.96
CA ALA A 36 -15.39 -11.94 -4.26
C ALA A 36 -15.26 -10.96 -3.07
N PHE A 37 -16.06 -9.89 -3.05
CA PHE A 37 -16.00 -8.87 -2.02
C PHE A 37 -17.36 -8.64 -1.37
N ASP A 38 -17.34 -8.47 -0.05
CA ASP A 38 -18.41 -7.89 0.77
C ASP A 38 -17.89 -6.54 1.30
N PRO A 39 -18.13 -5.43 0.57
CA PRO A 39 -17.62 -4.12 0.96
C PRO A 39 -18.08 -3.65 2.34
N PRO A 40 -19.35 -3.84 2.77
CA PRO A 40 -19.77 -3.61 4.15
C PRO A 40 -18.89 -4.33 5.18
N ALA A 41 -18.78 -5.66 5.10
CA ALA A 41 -18.01 -6.44 6.08
C ALA A 41 -16.50 -6.10 6.06
N THR A 42 -15.97 -5.79 4.88
CA THR A 42 -14.55 -5.44 4.71
C THR A 42 -14.21 -4.08 5.32
N ARG A 43 -15.14 -3.11 5.25
CA ARG A 43 -14.94 -1.78 5.83
C ARG A 43 -14.82 -1.83 7.35
N ASP A 44 -15.52 -2.73 8.01
CA ASP A 44 -15.49 -2.86 9.47
C ASP A 44 -14.14 -3.38 10.01
N ALA A 45 -13.30 -4.02 9.18
CA ALA A 45 -12.13 -4.78 9.62
C ALA A 45 -10.74 -4.17 9.31
N LEU A 46 -10.64 -3.01 8.65
CA LEU A 46 -9.37 -2.56 8.05
C LEU A 46 -8.51 -1.58 8.90
N ARG A 47 -7.19 -1.59 8.68
CA ARG A 47 -6.23 -0.51 9.01
C ARG A 47 -5.23 -0.40 7.85
N ARG A 48 -4.77 0.80 7.46
CA ARG A 48 -3.94 0.98 6.24
C ARG A 48 -2.86 2.08 6.35
N LEU A 49 -1.80 1.91 5.55
CA LEU A 49 -0.71 2.86 5.28
C LEU A 49 -0.71 3.21 3.77
N ALA A 50 -0.22 4.40 3.38
CA ALA A 50 -0.11 4.81 1.97
C ALA A 50 1.16 5.62 1.67
N GLY A 51 1.64 5.51 0.42
CA GLY A 51 2.69 6.39 -0.12
C GLY A 51 2.10 7.65 -0.76
N GLU A 52 2.83 8.76 -0.72
CA GLU A 52 2.39 10.04 -1.30
C GLU A 52 2.07 9.94 -2.81
N LEU A 53 2.87 9.17 -3.54
CA LEU A 53 2.79 9.01 -4.98
C LEU A 53 2.03 7.73 -5.39
N ASP A 54 1.45 7.00 -4.43
CA ASP A 54 0.66 5.81 -4.74
C ASP A 54 -0.69 6.19 -5.37
N SER A 55 -1.04 5.49 -6.45
CA SER A 55 -2.33 5.65 -7.12
C SER A 55 -3.43 4.80 -6.46
N ASN A 56 -3.06 3.74 -5.73
CA ASN A 56 -4.02 2.93 -4.99
C ASN A 56 -3.39 2.11 -3.84
N PRO A 57 -3.68 2.44 -2.57
CA PRO A 57 -4.58 3.51 -2.15
C PRO A 57 -3.91 4.89 -2.24
N SER A 58 -4.60 5.88 -2.82
CA SER A 58 -4.10 7.27 -2.81
C SER A 58 -4.13 7.86 -1.40
N PRO A 59 -3.33 8.90 -1.10
CA PRO A 59 -3.38 9.57 0.21
C PRO A 59 -4.78 10.07 0.57
N ALA A 60 -5.51 10.65 -0.40
CA ALA A 60 -6.87 11.14 -0.19
C ALA A 60 -7.85 9.99 0.13
N LEU A 61 -7.76 8.86 -0.58
CA LEU A 61 -8.57 7.67 -0.27
C LEU A 61 -8.23 7.12 1.12
N THR A 62 -6.95 7.13 1.49
CA THR A 62 -6.46 6.65 2.78
C THR A 62 -6.98 7.51 3.93
N ALA A 63 -6.99 8.84 3.77
CA ALA A 63 -7.61 9.78 4.72
C ALA A 63 -9.09 9.44 4.95
N ARG A 64 -9.85 9.27 3.88
CA ARG A 64 -11.27 8.89 3.96
C ARG A 64 -11.50 7.53 4.62
N LEU A 65 -10.60 6.58 4.40
CA LEU A 65 -10.69 5.26 5.04
C LEU A 65 -10.37 5.32 6.53
N ALA A 66 -9.40 6.14 6.95
CA ALA A 66 -9.08 6.29 8.37
C ALA A 66 -10.24 6.86 9.19
N GLU A 67 -11.06 7.75 8.61
CA GLU A 67 -12.27 8.28 9.25
C GLU A 67 -13.29 7.19 9.64
N LEU A 68 -13.23 6.00 9.03
CA LEU A 68 -14.12 4.87 9.34
C LEU A 68 -13.74 4.11 10.62
N PHE A 69 -12.55 4.36 11.20
CA PHE A 69 -12.05 3.64 12.36
C PHE A 69 -11.96 4.55 13.59
N ALA A 70 -12.45 4.06 14.73
CA ALA A 70 -12.37 4.78 16.01
C ALA A 70 -10.93 5.22 16.39
N HIS A 71 -9.93 4.48 15.89
CA HIS A 71 -8.50 4.77 16.05
C HIS A 71 -7.78 4.73 14.70
N GLY A 72 -8.44 5.21 13.64
CA GLY A 72 -7.86 5.30 12.31
C GLY A 72 -6.76 6.35 12.25
N LEU A 73 -5.66 6.00 11.63
CA LEU A 73 -4.50 6.86 11.49
C LEU A 73 -4.03 6.84 10.04
N VAL A 74 -3.56 7.98 9.57
CA VAL A 74 -2.94 8.11 8.27
C VAL A 74 -1.53 8.60 8.46
N ASP A 75 -0.59 7.81 7.93
CA ASP A 75 0.78 8.24 7.75
C ASP A 75 1.14 8.12 6.28
N VAL A 76 1.57 9.24 5.70
CA VAL A 76 2.00 9.35 4.31
C VAL A 76 3.51 9.46 4.31
N GLN A 77 4.18 8.60 3.54
CA GLN A 77 5.61 8.73 3.30
C GLN A 77 5.86 9.65 2.11
N PRO A 78 6.48 10.84 2.33
CA PRO A 78 6.96 11.70 1.25
C PRO A 78 7.78 10.94 0.22
N ASP A 79 7.54 11.25 -1.05
CA ASP A 79 8.18 10.65 -2.21
C ASP A 79 8.03 9.11 -2.29
N GLY A 80 7.13 8.50 -1.49
CA GLY A 80 6.88 7.07 -1.50
C GLY A 80 5.80 6.70 -2.52
N GLY A 81 6.06 5.69 -3.35
CA GLY A 81 5.09 5.07 -4.24
C GLY A 81 4.39 3.87 -3.58
N HIS A 82 3.98 2.92 -4.42
CA HIS A 82 3.30 1.69 -4.01
C HIS A 82 4.18 0.71 -3.22
N PHE A 83 5.50 0.89 -3.30
CA PHE A 83 6.49 0.08 -2.59
C PHE A 83 7.33 0.97 -1.67
N PRO A 84 6.73 1.59 -0.63
CA PRO A 84 7.42 2.59 0.20
C PRO A 84 8.65 2.04 0.94
N TRP A 85 8.70 0.73 1.19
CA TRP A 85 9.86 0.03 1.77
C TRP A 85 11.04 -0.10 0.79
N LEU A 86 10.81 0.03 -0.52
CA LEU A 86 11.87 0.15 -1.52
C LEU A 86 12.29 1.60 -1.71
N ASP A 87 11.34 2.52 -1.60
CA ASP A 87 11.58 3.95 -1.80
C ASP A 87 12.36 4.59 -0.65
N ASP A 88 12.14 4.19 0.60
CA ASP A 88 12.98 4.51 1.76
C ASP A 88 12.76 3.47 2.87
N ALA A 89 13.61 2.44 2.91
CA ALA A 89 13.47 1.32 3.82
C ALA A 89 13.59 1.73 5.30
N ALA A 90 14.52 2.64 5.62
CA ALA A 90 14.77 3.05 6.99
C ALA A 90 13.58 3.85 7.53
N ARG A 91 13.06 4.78 6.72
CA ARG A 91 11.90 5.57 7.08
C ARG A 91 10.62 4.74 7.19
N PHE A 92 10.42 3.81 6.25
CA PHE A 92 9.29 2.88 6.31
C PHE A 92 9.33 2.04 7.59
N ALA A 93 10.48 1.41 7.89
CA ALA A 93 10.65 0.59 9.08
C ALA A 93 10.37 1.38 10.38
N ALA A 94 10.96 2.57 10.52
CA ALA A 94 10.74 3.42 11.69
C ALA A 94 9.26 3.81 11.92
N ARG A 95 8.50 4.03 10.83
CA ARG A 95 7.05 4.31 10.92
C ARG A 95 6.27 3.08 11.37
N VAL A 96 6.57 1.91 10.81
CA VAL A 96 5.92 0.64 11.20
C VAL A 96 6.24 0.30 12.65
N GLU A 97 7.49 0.41 13.06
CA GLU A 97 7.94 0.16 14.43
C GLU A 97 7.23 1.06 15.44
N ARG A 98 7.15 2.37 15.14
CA ARG A 98 6.40 3.32 15.98
C ARG A 98 4.93 2.91 16.10
N PHE A 99 4.26 2.63 14.98
CA PHE A 99 2.86 2.20 14.97
C PHE A 99 2.65 0.95 15.83
N LEU A 100 3.54 -0.04 15.73
CA LEU A 100 3.44 -1.27 16.53
C LEU A 100 3.70 -1.03 18.02
N ALA A 101 4.60 -0.09 18.36
CA ALA A 101 4.95 0.21 19.75
C ALA A 101 3.89 1.06 20.47
N THR A 102 3.28 2.02 19.78
CA THR A 102 2.43 3.05 20.41
C THR A 102 1.00 3.05 19.92
N GLY A 103 0.69 2.30 18.85
CA GLY A 103 -0.60 2.39 18.16
C GLY A 103 -0.79 3.71 17.41
N THR A 104 0.29 4.49 17.18
CA THR A 104 0.29 5.80 16.50
C THR A 104 1.24 5.92 15.31
#